data_AF-A0A949HZP0-F1
#
_entry.id   AF-A0A949HZP0-F1
#
_cell.length_a   1.000
_cell.length_b   1.000
_cell.length_c   1.000
_cell.angle_alpha   90.00
_cell.angle_beta   90.00
_cell.angle_gamma   90.00
#
_symmetry.space_group_name_H-M   'P 1'
#
loop_
_entity.id
_entity.type
_entity.pdbx_description
1 polymer ?
#
loop_
_entity_poly.entity_id
_entity_poly.type
_entity_poly.pdbx_seq_one_letter_code
_entity_poly.pdbx_strand_id
1 'polypeptide(L)'
;MTAIYLPVADPGVLGIATQWNDEAIRAGKVGYTIITNTSTGFVKTGRRLLGKGALRMHPSNERLFVMIHGDDTLSANSFEVSATRDSGEDKSYTPKTLARHLHKEGLSTALTDLRLAVCNGGRADDVGDSFASIFKAWMAHFGYRNLTVYGYVGNVRSNRVQLNDGSWVKYARVAHIDTSGNQVDEFYRLKDQRVAF
;
A
#
# COMPACT_ATOMS: atom_id res chain seq x y z
N MET A 1 14.13 -3.23 -8.91
CA MET A 1 13.20 -4.33 -8.60
C MET A 1 12.03 -3.77 -7.80
N THR A 2 10.81 -3.98 -8.29
CA THR A 2 9.57 -3.62 -7.59
C THR A 2 9.35 -4.53 -6.38
N ALA A 3 8.83 -3.99 -5.28
CA ALA A 3 8.66 -4.73 -4.02
C ALA A 3 7.22 -4.69 -3.49
N ILE A 4 6.83 -5.72 -2.75
CA ILE A 4 5.61 -5.77 -1.92
C ILE A 4 6.05 -5.77 -0.46
N TYR A 5 5.66 -4.73 0.28
CA TYR A 5 5.94 -4.57 1.69
C TYR A 5 4.72 -4.94 2.55
N LEU A 6 4.95 -5.82 3.52
CA LEU A 6 3.98 -6.19 4.54
C LEU A 6 4.36 -5.54 5.88
N PRO A 7 3.59 -4.55 6.37
CA PRO A 7 3.89 -3.84 7.62
C PRO A 7 3.89 -4.73 8.86
N VAL A 8 3.21 -5.87 8.77
CA VAL A 8 3.07 -6.93 9.77
C VAL A 8 3.27 -8.27 9.06
N ALA A 9 3.88 -9.23 9.72
CA ALA A 9 3.92 -10.62 9.27
C ALA A 9 2.55 -11.26 9.53
N ASP A 10 1.59 -10.96 8.65
CA ASP A 10 0.28 -11.57 8.63
C ASP A 10 0.30 -12.73 7.63
N PRO A 11 0.06 -13.99 8.05
CA PRO A 11 0.09 -15.14 7.15
C PRO A 11 -0.92 -15.04 5.99
N GLY A 12 -2.09 -14.44 6.22
CA GLY A 12 -3.12 -14.26 5.20
C GLY A 12 -2.67 -13.25 4.13
N VAL A 13 -2.15 -12.10 4.56
CA VAL A 13 -1.58 -11.10 3.65
C VAL A 13 -0.35 -11.64 2.91
N LEU A 14 0.51 -12.42 3.59
CA LEU A 14 1.67 -13.06 2.97
C LEU A 14 1.27 -14.07 1.89
N GLY A 15 0.21 -14.85 2.13
CA GLY A 15 -0.36 -15.74 1.12
C GLY A 15 -0.82 -14.98 -0.13
N ILE A 16 -1.50 -13.85 0.05
CA ILE A 16 -1.94 -12.98 -1.05
C ILE A 16 -0.75 -12.39 -1.81
N ALA A 17 0.27 -11.88 -1.10
CA ALA A 17 1.48 -11.33 -1.70
C ALA A 17 2.25 -12.38 -2.52
N THR A 18 2.36 -13.59 -1.99
CA THR A 18 3.02 -14.73 -2.66
C THR A 18 2.25 -15.11 -3.92
N GLN A 19 0.93 -15.28 -3.83
CA GLN A 19 0.10 -15.57 -4.99
C GLN A 19 0.20 -14.48 -6.07
N TRP A 20 0.18 -13.20 -5.69
CA TRP A 20 0.33 -12.10 -6.65
C TRP A 20 1.70 -12.16 -7.34
N ASN A 21 2.78 -12.44 -6.60
CA ASN A 21 4.10 -12.62 -7.19
C ASN A 21 4.14 -13.80 -8.17
N ASP A 22 3.60 -14.96 -7.80
CA ASP A 22 3.55 -16.15 -8.65
C ASP A 22 2.75 -15.91 -9.94
N GLU A 23 1.66 -15.14 -9.85
CA GLU A 23 0.89 -14.74 -11.02
C GLU A 23 1.64 -13.76 -11.93
N ALA A 24 2.49 -12.89 -11.38
CA ALA A 24 3.35 -12.02 -12.18
C ALA A 24 4.43 -12.84 -12.91
N ILE A 25 5.09 -13.76 -12.21
CA ILE A 25 6.10 -14.66 -12.77
C ILE A 25 5.50 -15.55 -13.87
N ARG A 26 4.33 -16.16 -13.62
CA ARG A 26 3.61 -16.97 -14.63
C ARG A 26 3.21 -16.15 -15.86
N ALA A 27 3.04 -14.84 -15.71
CA ALA A 27 2.79 -13.93 -16.83
C ALA A 27 4.07 -13.45 -17.54
N GLY A 28 5.24 -14.01 -17.22
CA GLY A 28 6.53 -13.68 -17.83
C GLY A 28 7.16 -12.39 -17.29
N LYS A 29 6.69 -11.86 -16.16
CA LYS A 29 7.27 -10.66 -15.53
C LYS A 29 8.40 -11.04 -14.54
N VAL A 30 9.28 -10.08 -14.27
CA VAL A 30 10.23 -10.18 -13.17
C VAL A 30 9.46 -10.23 -11.84
N GLY A 31 9.79 -11.19 -10.98
CA GLY A 31 9.18 -11.33 -9.67
C GLY A 31 9.42 -10.13 -8.76
N TYR A 32 8.47 -9.88 -7.86
CA TYR A 32 8.56 -8.87 -6.83
C TYR A 32 9.41 -9.36 -5.65
N THR A 33 10.13 -8.43 -5.01
CA THR A 33 10.68 -8.71 -3.67
C THR A 33 9.58 -8.59 -2.62
N ILE A 34 9.32 -9.65 -1.86
CA ILE A 34 8.41 -9.58 -0.71
C ILE A 34 9.23 -9.18 0.52
N ILE A 35 8.89 -8.05 1.13
CA ILE A 35 9.55 -7.50 2.31
C ILE A 35 8.58 -7.60 3.49
N THR A 36 8.82 -8.54 4.40
CA THR A 36 8.01 -8.72 5.61
C THR A 36 8.66 -8.07 6.82
N ASN A 37 7.89 -7.33 7.61
CA ASN A 37 8.37 -6.81 8.88
C ASN A 37 8.15 -7.82 10.01
N THR A 38 9.08 -8.77 10.15
CA THR A 38 9.02 -9.87 11.13
C THR A 38 9.49 -9.49 12.54
N SER A 39 10.13 -8.33 12.72
CA SER A 39 10.73 -7.94 14.01
C SER A 39 9.68 -7.35 14.96
N THR A 40 9.54 -7.91 16.16
CA THR A 40 8.73 -7.38 17.27
C THR A 40 9.62 -6.77 18.37
N GLY A 41 9.05 -5.95 19.26
CA GLY A 41 9.69 -5.51 20.51
C GLY A 41 10.96 -4.64 20.39
N PHE A 42 11.82 -4.72 21.40
CA PHE A 42 13.03 -3.90 21.56
C PHE A 42 14.07 -4.09 20.44
N VAL A 43 14.16 -5.29 19.88
CA VAL A 43 15.08 -5.60 18.76
C VAL A 43 14.72 -4.78 17.51
N LYS A 44 13.42 -4.62 17.24
CA LYS A 44 12.92 -3.76 16.15
C LYS A 44 13.34 -2.30 16.37
N THR A 45 13.19 -1.80 17.59
CA THR A 45 13.57 -0.42 17.95
C THR A 45 15.08 -0.20 17.80
N GLY A 46 15.90 -1.12 18.31
CA GLY A 46 17.36 -1.06 18.15
C GLY A 46 17.79 -1.10 16.68
N ARG A 47 17.17 -1.98 15.88
CA ARG A 47 17.40 -2.05 14.42
C ARG A 47 17.07 -0.72 13.73
N ARG A 48 15.93 -0.10 14.07
CA ARG A 48 15.53 1.21 13.51
C ARG A 48 16.48 2.34 13.94
N LEU A 49 16.95 2.34 15.19
CA LEU A 49 17.91 3.33 15.69
C LEU A 49 19.28 3.21 15.01
N LEU A 50 19.70 2.00 14.64
CA LEU A 50 20.88 1.76 13.81
C LEU A 50 20.62 2.01 12.31
N GLY A 51 19.47 2.61 11.99
CA GLY A 51 19.00 2.88 10.64
C GLY A 51 18.71 1.62 9.83
N LYS A 52 18.68 0.42 10.37
CA LYS A 52 18.54 -0.83 9.60
C LYS A 52 17.07 -1.19 9.30
N GLY A 53 16.16 -0.24 9.18
CA GLY A 53 14.74 -0.51 8.92
C GLY A 53 14.50 -1.40 7.68
N ALA A 54 13.35 -2.09 7.63
CA ALA A 54 13.06 -3.10 6.61
C ALA A 54 12.99 -2.52 5.18
N LEU A 55 12.73 -1.21 5.05
CA LEU A 55 12.60 -0.52 3.77
C LEU A 55 13.86 0.25 3.37
N ARG A 56 14.92 0.27 4.19
CA ARG A 56 16.14 1.03 3.89
C ARG A 56 16.81 0.63 2.57
N MET A 57 16.75 -0.66 2.23
CA MET A 57 17.39 -1.18 1.01
C MET A 57 16.47 -1.10 -0.21
N HIS A 58 15.23 -0.62 -0.06
CA HIS A 58 14.32 -0.44 -1.19
C HIS A 58 14.79 0.74 -2.05
N PRO A 59 15.08 0.54 -3.36
CA PRO A 59 15.53 1.62 -4.23
C PRO A 59 14.43 2.67 -4.43
N SER A 60 14.80 3.95 -4.38
CA SER A 60 13.84 5.06 -4.51
C SER A 60 13.24 5.22 -5.90
N ASN A 61 13.92 4.72 -6.94
CA ASN A 61 13.45 4.73 -8.33
C ASN A 61 12.53 3.54 -8.66
N GLU A 62 12.25 2.68 -7.69
CA GLU A 62 11.45 1.47 -7.87
C GLU A 62 10.12 1.57 -7.14
N ARG A 63 9.07 1.05 -7.78
CA ARG A 63 7.72 1.02 -7.20
C ARG A 63 7.68 0.19 -5.92
N LEU A 64 6.96 0.71 -4.92
CA LEU A 64 6.65 -0.01 -3.68
C LEU A 64 5.14 -0.25 -3.56
N PHE A 65 4.73 -1.51 -3.46
CA PHE A 65 3.40 -1.87 -2.99
C PHE A 65 3.43 -2.00 -1.47
N VAL A 66 2.47 -1.38 -0.78
CA VAL A 66 2.23 -1.62 0.66
C VAL A 66 0.93 -2.39 0.75
N MET A 67 0.99 -3.63 1.26
CA MET A 67 -0.17 -4.51 1.35
C MET A 67 -0.54 -4.74 2.80
N ILE A 68 -1.81 -4.48 3.11
CA ILE A 68 -2.41 -4.58 4.44
C ILE A 68 -3.93 -4.71 4.27
N HIS A 69 -4.64 -5.36 5.20
CA HIS A 69 -6.09 -5.48 5.09
C HIS A 69 -6.73 -4.09 5.19
N GLY A 70 -7.62 -3.81 4.24
CA GLY A 70 -8.62 -2.76 4.40
C GLY A 70 -9.87 -3.38 5.02
N ASP A 71 -10.71 -2.55 5.61
CA ASP A 71 -12.02 -2.98 6.07
C ASP A 71 -13.01 -2.97 4.87
N ASP A 72 -13.68 -4.10 4.65
CA ASP A 72 -14.69 -4.30 3.60
C ASP A 72 -15.84 -3.30 3.73
N THR A 73 -16.07 -2.80 4.95
CA THR A 73 -17.10 -1.84 5.28
C THR A 73 -16.65 -0.41 5.24
N LEU A 74 -15.34 -0.12 5.00
CA LEU A 74 -14.70 1.21 5.04
C LEU A 74 -15.69 2.31 4.68
N SER A 75 -16.41 2.74 5.71
CA SER A 75 -17.17 3.95 5.66
C SER A 75 -16.09 5.02 5.63
N ALA A 76 -16.39 6.11 4.96
CA ALA A 76 -15.72 7.39 5.13
C ALA A 76 -15.03 7.61 6.49
N ASN A 77 -15.63 7.13 7.59
CA ASN A 77 -15.22 7.44 8.95
C ASN A 77 -14.35 6.36 9.64
N SER A 78 -14.10 5.19 9.05
CA SER A 78 -13.23 4.15 9.64
C SER A 78 -11.85 4.13 8.99
N PHE A 79 -11.10 5.24 9.04
CA PHE A 79 -9.76 5.37 8.43
C PHE A 79 -8.66 4.50 9.09
N GLU A 80 -8.90 3.21 9.27
CA GLU A 80 -7.92 2.25 9.77
C GLU A 80 -7.77 1.07 8.81
N VAL A 81 -6.52 0.68 8.61
CA VAL A 81 -6.14 -0.55 7.92
C VAL A 81 -5.51 -1.49 8.93
N SER A 82 -5.79 -2.78 8.86
CA SER A 82 -5.37 -3.73 9.88
C SER A 82 -4.55 -4.87 9.29
N ALA A 83 -3.75 -5.50 10.13
CA ALA A 83 -3.14 -6.79 9.83
C ALA A 83 -3.12 -7.60 11.12
N THR A 84 -3.43 -8.88 11.01
CA THR A 84 -3.42 -9.80 12.13
C THR A 84 -1.99 -10.32 12.30
N ARG A 85 -1.44 -10.19 13.51
CA ARG A 85 -0.12 -10.75 13.82
C ARG A 85 -0.21 -12.28 13.92
N ASP A 86 0.94 -12.95 13.85
CA ASP A 86 1.05 -14.39 14.17
C ASP A 86 0.49 -14.74 15.57
N SER A 87 0.46 -13.79 16.51
CA SER A 87 -0.13 -13.97 17.84
C SER A 87 -1.67 -13.89 17.88
N GLY A 88 -2.33 -13.64 16.74
CA GLY A 88 -3.77 -13.41 16.64
C GLY A 88 -4.21 -11.99 17.04
N GLU A 89 -3.30 -11.11 17.44
CA GLU A 89 -3.61 -9.71 17.75
C GLU A 89 -3.68 -8.88 16.47
N ASP A 90 -4.76 -8.12 16.31
CA ASP A 90 -4.87 -7.16 15.22
C ASP A 90 -4.03 -5.91 15.48
N LYS A 91 -3.38 -5.43 14.43
CA LYS A 91 -2.68 -4.17 14.42
C LYS A 91 -3.29 -3.22 13.41
N SER A 92 -4.01 -2.24 13.91
CA SER A 92 -4.57 -1.15 13.11
C SER A 92 -3.56 -0.03 12.85
N TYR A 93 -3.73 0.61 11.70
CA TYR A 93 -3.01 1.79 11.30
C TYR A 93 -3.97 2.84 10.75
N THR A 94 -3.95 4.02 11.33
CA THR A 94 -4.45 5.23 10.67
C THR A 94 -3.49 5.66 9.57
N PRO A 95 -3.90 6.53 8.63
CA PRO A 95 -3.00 7.09 7.62
C PRO A 95 -1.70 7.67 8.22
N LYS A 96 -1.85 8.42 9.32
CA LYS A 96 -0.74 9.00 10.07
C LYS A 96 0.20 7.94 10.64
N THR A 97 -0.34 6.90 11.28
CA THR A 97 0.49 5.89 11.95
C THR A 97 1.17 4.98 10.93
N LEU A 98 0.54 4.71 9.79
CA LEU A 98 1.16 4.00 8.66
C LEU A 98 2.30 4.81 8.04
N ALA A 99 2.08 6.10 7.74
CA ALA A 99 3.12 6.97 7.18
C ALA A 99 4.34 7.06 8.11
N ARG A 100 4.11 7.27 9.40
CA ARG A 100 5.15 7.24 10.43
C ARG A 100 5.87 5.89 10.50
N HIS A 101 5.15 4.79 10.30
CA HIS A 101 5.73 3.44 10.30
C HIS A 101 6.68 3.26 9.11
N LEU A 102 6.28 3.61 7.89
CA LEU A 102 7.15 3.51 6.71
C LEU A 102 8.41 4.36 6.84
N HIS A 103 8.27 5.60 7.34
CA HIS A 103 9.41 6.47 7.63
C HIS A 103 10.37 5.83 8.65
N LYS A 104 9.85 5.27 9.74
CA LYS A 104 10.67 4.56 10.74
C LYS A 104 11.33 3.30 10.20
N GLU A 105 10.75 2.67 9.18
CA GLU A 105 11.33 1.52 8.48
C GLU A 105 12.40 1.93 7.47
N GLY A 106 12.73 3.22 7.38
CA GLY A 106 13.84 3.72 6.58
C GLY A 106 13.50 3.87 5.10
N LEU A 107 12.21 4.01 4.74
CA LEU A 107 11.84 4.27 3.36
C LEU A 107 12.48 5.59 2.89
N SER A 108 13.05 5.56 1.68
CA SER A 108 13.71 6.73 1.11
C SER A 108 12.69 7.84 0.79
N THR A 109 12.97 9.07 1.22
CA THR A 109 12.16 10.25 0.87
C THR A 109 12.19 10.61 -0.61
N ALA A 110 13.13 10.01 -1.36
CA ALA A 110 13.20 10.13 -2.81
C ALA A 110 12.27 9.15 -3.55
N LEU A 111 11.54 8.26 -2.86
CA LEU A 111 10.55 7.39 -3.50
C LEU A 111 9.46 8.22 -4.20
N THR A 112 9.12 7.85 -5.43
CA THR A 112 8.12 8.56 -6.24
C THR A 112 6.84 7.77 -6.52
N ASP A 113 6.86 6.43 -6.46
CA ASP A 113 5.70 5.57 -6.76
C ASP A 113 5.42 4.60 -5.59
N LEU A 114 4.35 4.88 -4.83
CA LEU A 114 3.84 4.02 -3.77
C LEU A 114 2.38 3.65 -4.05
N ARG A 115 2.09 2.35 -3.97
CA ARG A 115 0.74 1.81 -4.18
C ARG A 115 0.21 1.14 -2.93
N LEU A 116 -0.89 1.64 -2.39
CA LEU A 116 -1.59 1.05 -1.26
C LEU A 116 -2.46 -0.10 -1.78
N ALA A 117 -1.96 -1.33 -1.69
CA ALA A 117 -2.71 -2.55 -2.00
C ALA A 117 -3.64 -2.92 -0.84
N VAL A 118 -4.68 -2.10 -0.67
CA VAL A 118 -5.63 -2.13 0.44
C VAL A 118 -7.04 -2.02 -0.12
N CYS A 119 -7.98 -2.86 0.34
CA CYS A 119 -9.39 -2.75 -0.03
C CYS A 119 -9.92 -1.35 0.28
N ASN A 120 -10.63 -0.74 -0.67
CA ASN A 120 -11.22 0.59 -0.54
C ASN A 120 -10.26 1.74 -0.14
N GLY A 121 -8.94 1.56 -0.20
CA GLY A 121 -7.98 2.59 0.21
C GLY A 121 -8.04 3.88 -0.63
N GLY A 122 -8.57 3.80 -1.86
CA GLY A 122 -8.83 4.96 -2.73
C GLY A 122 -10.29 5.44 -2.73
N ARG A 123 -11.19 4.83 -1.95
CA ARG A 123 -12.58 5.27 -1.87
C ARG A 123 -12.63 6.58 -1.08
N ALA A 124 -13.12 7.64 -1.72
CA ALA A 124 -13.34 8.92 -1.08
C ALA A 124 -14.61 8.89 -0.22
N ASP A 125 -14.61 9.65 0.86
CA ASP A 125 -15.77 9.95 1.69
C ASP A 125 -16.65 11.08 1.11
N ASP A 126 -17.70 11.45 1.85
CA ASP A 126 -18.61 12.53 1.50
C ASP A 126 -17.94 13.91 1.48
N VAL A 127 -16.77 14.06 2.11
CA VAL A 127 -15.96 15.29 2.07
C VAL A 127 -14.84 15.22 1.01
N GLY A 128 -14.78 14.14 0.24
CA GLY A 128 -13.86 13.95 -0.88
C GLY A 128 -12.49 13.37 -0.52
N ASP A 129 -12.26 12.97 0.73
CA ASP A 129 -10.99 12.41 1.19
C ASP A 129 -11.00 10.88 1.23
N SER A 130 -9.91 10.27 0.80
CA SER A 130 -9.68 8.82 0.87
C SER A 130 -8.54 8.50 1.84
N PHE A 131 -8.44 7.23 2.28
CA PHE A 131 -7.28 6.81 3.08
C PHE A 131 -5.96 7.17 2.38
N ALA A 132 -5.89 6.97 1.06
CA ALA A 132 -4.73 7.31 0.24
C ALA A 132 -4.41 8.82 0.19
N SER A 133 -5.42 9.69 0.10
CA SER A 133 -5.20 11.16 0.10
C SER A 133 -4.64 11.62 1.44
N ILE A 134 -5.26 11.22 2.55
CA ILE A 134 -4.84 11.58 3.90
C ILE A 134 -3.45 10.98 4.19
N PHE A 135 -3.19 9.75 3.76
CA PHE A 135 -1.89 9.11 3.91
C PHE A 135 -0.80 9.87 3.15
N LYS A 136 -1.07 10.31 1.91
CA LYS A 136 -0.15 11.14 1.12
C LYS A 136 0.20 12.44 1.85
N ALA A 137 -0.80 13.13 2.41
CA ALA A 137 -0.57 14.34 3.18
C ALA A 137 0.37 14.09 4.37
N TRP A 138 0.17 12.99 5.11
CA TRP A 138 1.08 12.59 6.19
C TRP A 138 2.49 12.22 5.71
N MET A 139 2.62 11.58 4.55
CA MET A 139 3.93 11.30 3.95
C MET A 139 4.66 12.62 3.59
N ALA A 140 3.95 13.62 3.07
CA ALA A 140 4.56 14.93 2.78
C ALA A 140 5.14 15.59 4.05
N HIS A 141 4.47 15.46 5.20
CA HIS A 141 5.00 15.93 6.50
C HIS A 141 6.31 15.23 6.92
N PHE A 142 6.58 14.01 6.45
CA PHE A 142 7.84 13.30 6.68
C PHE A 142 8.90 13.52 5.57
N GLY A 143 8.66 14.46 4.64
CA GLY A 143 9.62 14.86 3.61
C GLY A 143 9.45 14.21 2.23
N TYR A 144 8.41 13.39 2.03
CA TYR A 144 8.14 12.70 0.76
C TYR A 144 7.38 13.59 -0.23
N ARG A 145 8.01 14.70 -0.67
CA ARG A 145 7.33 15.76 -1.45
C ARG A 145 6.95 15.37 -2.87
N ASN A 146 7.71 14.45 -3.49
CA ASN A 146 7.52 14.01 -4.87
C ASN A 146 6.79 12.67 -4.97
N LEU A 147 6.21 12.20 -3.86
CA LEU A 147 5.58 10.90 -3.79
C LEU A 147 4.19 10.94 -4.44
N THR A 148 3.96 10.05 -5.38
CA THR A 148 2.62 9.70 -5.85
C THR A 148 2.12 8.50 -5.06
N VAL A 149 0.92 8.63 -4.50
CA VAL A 149 0.24 7.56 -3.77
C VAL A 149 -0.98 7.13 -4.57
N TYR A 150 -1.07 5.83 -4.82
CA TYR A 150 -2.21 5.21 -5.50
C TYR A 150 -3.03 4.40 -4.48
N GLY A 151 -4.34 4.67 -4.41
CA GLY A 151 -5.30 3.88 -3.64
C GLY A 151 -6.29 3.17 -4.55
N TYR A 152 -6.66 1.94 -4.22
CA TYR A 152 -7.63 1.16 -5.00
C TYR A 152 -9.04 1.30 -4.43
N VAL A 153 -10.05 1.41 -5.30
CA VAL A 153 -11.47 1.38 -4.93
C VAL A 153 -12.01 -0.05 -5.12
N GLY A 154 -12.71 -0.60 -4.12
CA GLY A 154 -13.23 -1.97 -4.13
C GLY A 154 -12.31 -2.98 -3.42
N ASN A 155 -12.71 -4.26 -3.46
CA ASN A 155 -11.95 -5.34 -2.82
C ASN A 155 -10.71 -5.67 -3.65
N VAL A 156 -9.53 -5.65 -3.03
CA VAL A 156 -8.27 -5.99 -3.68
C VAL A 156 -7.96 -7.47 -3.40
N ARG A 157 -7.84 -8.28 -4.46
CA ARG A 157 -7.29 -9.65 -4.38
C ARG A 157 -6.32 -9.87 -5.52
N SER A 158 -5.16 -10.46 -5.26
CA SER A 158 -4.16 -10.96 -6.25
C SER A 158 -4.43 -10.53 -7.70
N ASN A 159 -3.96 -9.33 -8.08
CA ASN A 159 -4.10 -8.69 -9.41
C ASN A 159 -5.50 -8.34 -9.94
N ARG A 160 -6.53 -8.36 -9.10
CA ARG A 160 -7.93 -8.05 -9.45
C ARG A 160 -8.57 -7.12 -8.43
N VAL A 161 -9.54 -6.37 -8.90
CA VAL A 161 -10.45 -5.59 -8.07
C VAL A 161 -11.87 -6.09 -8.29
N GLN A 162 -12.63 -6.21 -7.22
CA GLN A 162 -14.06 -6.47 -7.32
C GLN A 162 -14.81 -5.16 -7.58
N LEU A 163 -15.60 -5.11 -8.65
CA LEU A 163 -16.51 -4.02 -8.93
C LEU A 163 -17.78 -4.11 -8.05
N ASN A 164 -18.57 -3.04 -8.03
CA ASN A 164 -19.83 -2.98 -7.28
C ASN A 164 -20.86 -4.03 -7.72
N ASP A 165 -20.76 -4.55 -8.95
CA ASP A 165 -21.61 -5.63 -9.48
C ASP A 165 -21.13 -7.04 -9.06
N GLY A 166 -20.10 -7.13 -8.23
CA GLY A 166 -19.51 -8.38 -7.74
C GLY A 166 -18.52 -9.02 -8.71
N SER A 167 -18.35 -8.50 -9.93
CA SER A 167 -17.41 -9.01 -10.92
C SER A 167 -15.96 -8.68 -10.57
N TRP A 168 -15.04 -9.58 -10.95
CA TRP A 168 -13.61 -9.39 -10.73
C TRP A 168 -12.93 -8.94 -12.02
N VAL A 169 -12.35 -7.75 -12.02
CA VAL A 169 -11.64 -7.19 -13.18
C VAL A 169 -10.15 -7.04 -12.88
N LYS A 170 -9.31 -7.15 -13.91
CA LYS A 170 -7.84 -6.87 -13.83
C LYS A 170 -7.52 -5.37 -13.73
N TYR A 171 -8.54 -4.52 -13.75
CA TYR A 171 -8.45 -3.08 -13.72
C TYR A 171 -8.83 -2.60 -12.34
N ALA A 172 -8.13 -1.59 -11.83
CA ALA A 172 -8.58 -0.90 -10.64
C ALA A 172 -8.96 0.52 -11.02
N ARG A 173 -10.07 1.02 -10.49
CA ARG A 173 -10.23 2.47 -10.36
C ARG A 173 -9.24 2.90 -9.30
N VAL A 174 -8.28 3.72 -9.72
CA VAL A 174 -7.25 4.24 -8.84
C VAL A 174 -7.53 5.72 -8.69
N ALA A 175 -7.90 6.11 -7.49
CA ALA A 175 -7.83 7.51 -7.10
C ALA A 175 -6.37 7.78 -6.73
N HIS A 176 -5.74 8.74 -7.39
CA HIS A 176 -4.46 9.28 -6.94
C HIS A 176 -4.60 10.78 -6.75
N ILE A 177 -3.85 11.30 -5.79
CA ILE A 177 -3.68 12.74 -5.68
C ILE A 177 -2.41 13.11 -6.44
N ASP A 178 -2.50 14.03 -7.39
CA ASP A 178 -1.36 14.52 -8.17
C ASP A 178 -0.46 15.43 -7.32
N THR A 179 0.67 15.88 -7.88
CA THR A 179 1.61 16.78 -7.20
C THR A 179 1.02 18.14 -6.85
N SER A 180 -0.11 18.51 -7.45
CA SER A 180 -0.84 19.75 -7.21
C SER A 180 -1.96 19.61 -6.18
N GLY A 181 -2.17 18.40 -5.64
CA GLY A 181 -3.18 18.14 -4.62
C GLY A 181 -4.56 17.80 -5.20
N ASN A 182 -4.70 17.65 -6.51
CA ASN A 182 -5.97 17.30 -7.12
C ASN A 182 -6.18 15.78 -7.07
N GLN A 183 -7.38 15.36 -6.70
CA GLN A 183 -7.79 13.97 -6.91
C GLN A 183 -8.04 13.75 -8.40
N VAL A 184 -7.36 12.75 -8.95
CA VAL A 184 -7.54 12.30 -10.34
C VAL A 184 -7.95 10.83 -10.29
N ASP A 185 -9.15 10.56 -10.78
CA ASP A 185 -9.66 9.21 -10.94
C ASP A 185 -9.21 8.67 -12.29
N GLU A 186 -8.34 7.66 -12.26
CA GLU A 186 -7.85 7.00 -13.46
C GLU A 186 -8.10 5.49 -13.36
N PHE A 187 -8.48 4.88 -14.48
CA PHE A 187 -8.53 3.43 -14.58
C PHE A 187 -7.14 2.92 -14.93
N TYR A 188 -6.54 2.19 -13.99
CA TYR A 188 -5.29 1.49 -14.26
C TYR A 188 -5.57 0.03 -14.51
N ARG A 189 -4.95 -0.52 -15.55
CA ARG A 189 -4.60 -1.93 -15.52
C ARG A 189 -3.63 -2.10 -14.36
N LEU A 190 -3.89 -3.01 -13.43
CA LEU A 190 -2.94 -3.36 -12.36
C LEU A 190 -1.56 -3.81 -12.89
N LYS A 191 -1.42 -3.93 -14.23
CA LYS A 191 -0.32 -4.49 -14.99
C LYS A 191 0.48 -3.49 -15.84
N ASP A 192 0.33 -2.17 -15.65
CA ASP A 192 1.04 -1.05 -16.30
C ASP A 192 0.20 -0.20 -17.29
N GLN A 193 0.51 1.11 -17.28
CA GLN A 193 0.01 2.26 -18.06
C GLN A 193 -1.45 2.70 -17.87
N ARG A 194 -1.60 4.04 -17.76
CA ARG A 194 -2.86 4.78 -17.79
C ARG A 194 -3.70 4.31 -18.97
N VAL A 195 -4.96 3.96 -18.74
CA VAL A 195 -5.93 3.85 -19.83
C VAL A 195 -6.70 5.16 -19.84
N ALA A 196 -6.39 6.01 -20.81
CA ALA A 196 -7.22 7.18 -21.10
C ALA A 196 -8.55 6.68 -21.69
N PHE A 197 -9.65 7.12 -21.09
CA PHE A 197 -10.98 7.09 -21.70
C PHE A 197 -11.34 8.52 -22.10
#